data_AF-A0A3D4ZHF0-F1
#
_entry.id   AF-A0A3D4ZHF0-F1
#
_cell.length_a   1.000
_cell.length_b   1.000
_cell.length_c   1.000
_cell.angle_alpha   90.00
_cell.angle_beta   90.00
_cell.angle_gamma   90.00
#
_symmetry.space_group_name_H-M   'P 1'
#
loop_
_entity.id
_entity.type
_entity.pdbx_description
1 polymer ?
#
loop_
_entity_poly.entity_id
_entity_poly.type
_entity_poly.pdbx_seq_one_letter_code
_entity_poly.pdbx_strand_id
1 'polypeptide(L)'
;MNVRRLCSIAGVSRCGFYKYYGGYQSNRALKDKVLAEAVDEIQQRHHFSVGYRKMVPLLQSESGMKTSPRRVRRIMKEKDLQSTVRPKKYTAEIYLRRKQMKESLPPDLIRRKFFSLEP
;
A
#
# COMPACT_ATOMS: atom_id res chain seq x y z
N MET A 1 32.57 15.94 5.76
CA MET A 1 33.64 15.46 4.86
C MET A 1 32.99 14.95 3.56
N ASN A 2 33.45 15.37 2.39
CA ASN A 2 32.79 15.11 1.10
C ASN A 2 33.29 13.79 0.48
N VAL A 3 32.39 12.91 0.01
CA VAL A 3 32.71 11.64 -0.65
C VAL A 3 33.71 11.82 -1.80
N ARG A 4 33.60 12.92 -2.55
CA ARG A 4 34.52 13.22 -3.66
C ARG A 4 35.96 13.41 -3.20
N ARG A 5 36.16 14.07 -2.05
CA ARG A 5 37.50 14.26 -1.44
C ARG A 5 38.06 12.92 -0.95
N LEU A 6 37.24 12.12 -0.26
CA LEU A 6 37.64 10.81 0.24
C LEU A 6 38.04 9.86 -0.90
N CYS A 7 37.25 9.79 -1.97
CA CYS A 7 37.56 8.98 -3.15
C CYS A 7 38.86 9.43 -3.83
N SER A 8 39.11 10.74 -3.90
CA SER A 8 40.35 11.28 -4.47
C SER A 8 41.59 10.91 -3.64
N ILE A 9 41.47 10.93 -2.31
CA ILE A 9 42.57 10.53 -1.41
C ILE A 9 42.80 9.02 -1.50
N ALA A 10 41.73 8.23 -1.57
CA ALA A 10 41.79 6.76 -1.60
C ALA A 10 42.07 6.17 -3.00
N GLY A 11 42.27 6.98 -4.04
CA GLY A 11 42.59 6.51 -5.39
C GLY A 11 41.46 5.74 -6.09
N VAL A 12 40.22 5.82 -5.61
CA VAL A 12 39.07 5.10 -6.18
C VAL A 12 38.14 6.03 -6.94
N SER A 13 37.55 5.53 -8.03
CA SER A 13 36.52 6.26 -8.75
C SER A 13 35.25 6.37 -7.91
N ARG A 14 34.51 7.48 -8.07
CA ARG A 14 33.21 7.66 -7.38
C ARG A 14 32.22 6.54 -7.73
N CYS A 15 32.22 6.09 -8.99
CA CYS A 15 31.34 5.01 -9.45
C CYS A 15 31.72 3.66 -8.83
N GLY A 16 33.02 3.36 -8.68
CA GLY A 16 33.50 2.18 -7.96
C GLY A 16 33.14 2.23 -6.47
N PHE A 17 33.33 3.38 -5.83
CA PHE A 17 32.93 3.60 -4.45
C PHE A 17 31.43 3.35 -4.24
N TYR A 18 30.54 3.96 -5.04
CA TYR A 18 29.10 3.73 -4.87
C TYR A 18 28.65 2.33 -5.27
N LYS A 19 29.32 1.65 -6.21
CA LYS A 19 29.06 0.23 -6.52
C LYS A 19 29.39 -0.67 -5.32
N TYR A 20 30.53 -0.46 -4.69
CA TYR A 20 30.93 -1.17 -3.47
C TYR A 20 30.01 -0.83 -2.29
N TYR A 21 29.75 0.46 -2.09
CA TYR A 21 28.90 0.96 -1.00
C TYR A 21 27.43 0.55 -1.16
N GLY A 22 26.96 0.29 -2.38
CA GLY A 22 25.60 -0.16 -2.67
C GLY A 22 25.22 -1.49 -2.01
N GLY A 23 26.20 -2.28 -1.55
CA GLY A 23 25.97 -3.48 -0.73
C GLY A 23 25.57 -3.17 0.73
N TYR A 24 25.85 -1.97 1.23
CA TYR A 24 25.47 -1.55 2.58
C TYR A 24 24.05 -0.98 2.61
N GLN A 25 23.23 -1.46 3.55
CA GLN A 25 21.90 -0.91 3.81
C GLN A 25 22.05 0.58 4.20
N SER A 26 21.57 1.48 3.34
CA SER A 26 21.57 2.90 3.67
C SER A 26 20.76 3.15 4.95
N ASN A 27 21.12 4.19 5.73
CA ASN A 27 20.33 4.62 6.89
C ASN A 27 18.84 4.83 6.55
N ARG A 28 18.54 5.23 5.32
CA ARG A 28 17.17 5.36 4.82
C ARG A 28 16.49 4.00 4.66
N ALA A 29 17.18 3.02 4.08
CA ALA A 29 16.67 1.66 3.94
C ALA A 29 16.40 1.02 5.31
N LEU A 30 17.28 1.22 6.28
CA LEU A 30 17.07 0.77 7.67
C LEU A 30 15.79 1.39 8.26
N LYS A 31 15.63 2.70 8.14
CA LYS A 31 14.43 3.41 8.60
C LYS A 31 13.16 2.99 7.86
N ASP A 32 13.26 2.62 6.59
CA ASP A 32 12.14 2.12 5.81
C ASP A 32 11.77 0.69 6.22
N LYS A 33 12.72 -0.14 6.63
CA LYS A 33 12.45 -1.48 7.21
C LYS A 33 11.67 -1.37 8.52
N VAL A 34 12.17 -0.58 9.47
CA VAL A 34 11.48 -0.36 10.77
C VAL A 34 10.06 0.18 10.54
N LEU A 35 9.89 1.10 9.59
CA LEU A 35 8.58 1.61 9.24
C LEU A 35 7.68 0.55 8.58
N ALA A 36 8.24 -0.34 7.75
CA ALA A 36 7.49 -1.42 7.14
C ALA A 36 7.01 -2.44 8.18
N GLU A 37 7.85 -2.78 9.16
CA GLU A 37 7.51 -3.68 10.27
C GLU A 37 6.34 -3.13 11.09
N ALA A 38 6.40 -1.85 11.50
CA ALA A 38 5.29 -1.23 12.23
C ALA A 38 3.98 -1.16 11.41
N VAL A 39 4.08 -0.92 10.10
CA VAL A 39 2.91 -0.93 9.20
C VAL A 39 2.30 -2.34 9.11
N ASP A 40 3.13 -3.38 9.05
CA ASP A 40 2.69 -4.77 8.99
C ASP A 40 1.98 -5.19 10.28
N GLU A 41 2.55 -4.87 11.45
CA GLU A 41 1.93 -5.13 12.76
C GLU A 41 0.54 -4.47 12.90
N ILE A 42 0.39 -3.23 12.41
CA ILE A 42 -0.91 -2.54 12.40
C ILE A 42 -1.87 -3.24 11.42
N GLN A 43 -1.40 -3.60 10.21
CA GLN A 43 -2.25 -4.30 9.24
C GLN A 43 -2.74 -5.66 9.75
N GLN A 44 -1.87 -6.44 10.39
CA GLN A 44 -2.23 -7.75 10.94
C GLN A 44 -3.34 -7.62 11.98
N ARG A 45 -3.23 -6.65 12.90
CA ARG A 45 -4.28 -6.37 13.90
C ARG A 45 -5.60 -5.91 13.30
N HIS A 46 -5.56 -5.24 12.16
CA HIS A 46 -6.75 -4.75 11.46
C HIS A 46 -7.15 -5.63 10.26
N HIS A 47 -6.64 -6.86 10.17
CA HIS A 47 -6.93 -7.81 9.09
C HIS A 47 -6.80 -7.20 7.69
N PHE A 48 -5.72 -6.46 7.46
CA PHE A 48 -5.40 -5.78 6.20
C PHE A 48 -6.49 -4.81 5.71
N SER A 49 -7.32 -4.27 6.61
CA SER A 49 -8.40 -3.33 6.24
C SER A 49 -7.93 -1.88 6.10
N VAL A 50 -6.73 -1.54 6.58
CA VAL A 50 -6.28 -0.15 6.71
C VAL A 50 -5.60 0.34 5.43
N GLY A 51 -6.11 1.43 4.87
CA GLY A 51 -5.46 2.13 3.76
C GLY A 51 -4.38 3.12 4.23
N TYR A 52 -3.45 3.47 3.35
CA TYR A 52 -2.30 4.33 3.69
C TYR A 52 -2.67 5.69 4.32
N ARG A 53 -3.84 6.26 3.98
CA ARG A 53 -4.33 7.52 4.56
C ARG A 53 -4.67 7.37 6.04
N LYS A 54 -5.27 6.24 6.43
CA LYS A 54 -5.58 5.90 7.82
C LYS A 54 -4.35 5.39 8.56
N MET A 55 -3.42 4.76 7.86
CA MET A 55 -2.18 4.24 8.45
C MET A 55 -1.29 5.35 9.05
N VAL A 56 -1.22 6.54 8.44
CA VAL A 56 -0.40 7.65 8.95
C VAL A 56 -0.77 8.08 10.38
N PRO A 57 -2.05 8.43 10.68
CA PRO A 57 -2.42 8.75 12.04
C PRO A 57 -2.30 7.55 13.00
N LEU A 58 -2.55 6.32 12.55
CA LEU A 58 -2.36 5.12 13.39
C LEU A 58 -0.90 4.90 13.78
N LEU A 59 0.04 5.04 12.84
CA LEU A 59 1.48 4.99 13.12
C LEU A 59 1.90 6.06 14.12
N GLN A 60 1.29 7.25 14.05
CA GLN A 60 1.57 8.32 14.99
C GLN A 60 1.01 8.03 16.39
N SER A 61 -0.20 7.48 16.49
CA SER A 61 -0.85 7.21 17.78
C SER A 61 -0.30 5.98 18.48
N GLU A 62 0.04 4.94 17.72
CA GLU A 62 0.40 3.64 18.29
C GLU A 62 1.91 3.43 18.40
N SER A 63 2.68 3.92 17.43
CA SER A 63 4.13 3.74 17.39
C SER A 63 4.90 5.06 17.59
N GLY A 64 4.20 6.19 17.76
CA GLY A 64 4.81 7.52 17.87
C GLY A 64 5.50 8.02 16.60
N MET A 65 5.40 7.29 15.48
CA MET A 65 6.19 7.55 14.28
C MET A 65 5.52 8.57 13.35
N LYS A 66 6.08 9.79 13.34
CA LYS A 66 5.63 10.84 12.42
C LYS A 66 6.22 10.64 11.03
N THR A 67 5.38 10.31 10.05
CA THR A 67 5.82 10.03 8.68
C THR A 67 4.92 10.68 7.64
N SER A 68 5.46 10.95 6.45
CA SER A 68 4.66 11.54 5.38
C SER A 68 3.75 10.49 4.72
N PRO A 69 2.50 10.84 4.35
CA PRO A 69 1.60 9.91 3.67
C PRO A 69 2.15 9.32 2.38
N ARG A 70 2.99 10.09 1.67
CA ARG A 70 3.65 9.64 0.43
C ARG A 70 4.66 8.52 0.72
N ARG A 71 5.40 8.62 1.83
CA ARG A 71 6.37 7.60 2.25
C ARG A 71 5.67 6.31 2.65
N VAL A 72 4.60 6.41 3.45
CA VAL A 72 3.78 5.26 3.86
C VAL A 72 3.16 4.57 2.64
N ARG A 73 2.56 5.33 1.71
CA ARG A 73 2.00 4.78 0.46
C ARG A 73 3.04 4.01 -0.34
N ARG A 74 4.25 4.56 -0.47
CA ARG A 74 5.34 3.90 -1.20
C ARG A 74 5.72 2.59 -0.54
N ILE A 75 5.98 2.60 0.77
CA ILE A 75 6.40 1.40 1.52
C ILE A 75 5.32 0.33 1.47
N MET A 76 4.05 0.69 1.71
CA MET A 76 2.92 -0.24 1.60
C MET A 76 2.82 -0.86 0.20
N LYS A 77 3.16 -0.11 -0.85
CA LYS A 77 3.19 -0.64 -2.22
C LYS A 77 4.40 -1.55 -2.47
N GLU A 78 5.58 -1.16 -2.00
CA GLU A 78 6.83 -1.95 -2.17
C GLU A 78 6.82 -3.26 -1.36
N LYS A 79 6.00 -3.34 -0.32
CA LYS A 79 5.91 -4.47 0.61
C LYS A 79 4.58 -5.23 0.53
N ASP A 80 3.73 -4.92 -0.45
CA ASP A 80 2.40 -5.52 -0.64
C ASP A 80 1.46 -5.43 0.60
N LEU A 81 1.64 -4.42 1.45
CA LEU A 81 0.84 -4.16 2.65
C LEU A 81 -0.41 -3.31 2.36
N GLN A 82 -0.95 -3.38 1.14
CA GLN A 82 -2.12 -2.58 0.76
C GLN A 82 -3.39 -3.08 1.45
N SER A 83 -4.39 -2.19 1.57
CA SER A 83 -5.70 -2.59 2.10
C SER A 83 -6.37 -3.60 1.17
N THR A 84 -6.81 -4.72 1.73
CA THR A 84 -7.61 -5.75 1.03
C THR A 84 -9.04 -5.27 0.78
N VAL A 85 -9.54 -4.34 1.60
CA VAL A 85 -10.91 -3.82 1.49
C VAL A 85 -11.04 -2.98 0.23
N ARG A 86 -11.80 -3.49 -0.75
CA ARG A 86 -12.08 -2.76 -1.99
C ARG A 86 -13.11 -1.66 -1.73
N PRO A 87 -12.88 -0.43 -2.22
CA PRO A 87 -13.89 0.62 -2.15
C PRO A 87 -15.12 0.21 -2.97
N LYS A 88 -16.31 0.64 -2.54
CA LYS A 88 -17.54 0.48 -3.32
C LYS A 88 -17.37 1.18 -4.66
N LYS A 89 -17.78 0.52 -5.75
CA LYS A 89 -17.62 1.04 -7.13
C LYS A 89 -18.50 2.27 -7.40
N TYR A 90 -19.66 2.35 -6.77
CA TYR A 90 -20.65 3.40 -6.99
C TYR A 90 -21.06 4.08 -5.68
N THR A 91 -21.72 5.24 -5.79
CA THR A 91 -22.35 5.91 -4.64
C THR A 91 -23.56 5.13 -4.14
N ALA A 92 -23.98 5.40 -2.90
CA ALA A 92 -25.14 4.74 -2.28
C ALA A 92 -26.43 4.94 -3.11
N GLU A 93 -26.63 6.14 -3.67
CA GLU A 93 -27.76 6.49 -4.54
C GLU A 93 -27.85 5.60 -5.78
N ILE A 94 -26.71 5.35 -6.45
CA ILE A 94 -26.67 4.48 -7.64
C ILE A 94 -27.05 3.05 -7.26
N TYR A 95 -26.59 2.55 -6.10
CA TYR A 95 -26.99 1.23 -5.62
C TYR A 95 -28.48 1.16 -5.31
N LEU A 96 -29.04 2.20 -4.67
CA LEU A 96 -30.48 2.28 -4.38
C LEU A 96 -31.30 2.28 -5.67
N ARG A 97 -30.93 3.12 -6.65
CA ARG A 97 -31.62 3.18 -7.95
C ARG A 97 -31.57 1.85 -8.69
N ARG A 98 -30.43 1.15 -8.67
CA ARG A 98 -30.31 -0.19 -9.26
C ARG A 98 -31.16 -1.22 -8.54
N LYS A 99 -31.27 -1.13 -7.22
CA LYS A 99 -32.14 -2.00 -6.42
C LYS A 99 -33.61 -1.75 -6.77
N GLN A 100 -34.06 -0.49 -6.82
CA GLN A 100 -35.41 -0.11 -7.23
C GLN A 100 -35.72 -0.57 -8.65
N MET A 101 -34.79 -0.38 -9.59
CA MET A 101 -34.93 -0.88 -10.96
C MET A 101 -35.05 -2.41 -10.99
N LYS A 102 -34.31 -3.11 -10.12
CA LYS A 102 -34.38 -4.57 -9.95
C LYS A 102 -35.74 -5.02 -9.43
N GLU A 103 -36.28 -4.30 -8.47
CA GLU A 103 -37.61 -4.54 -7.87
C GLU A 103 -38.76 -4.22 -8.84
N SER A 104 -38.58 -3.23 -9.72
CA SER A 104 -39.57 -2.86 -10.73
C SER A 104 -39.59 -3.78 -11.96
N LEU A 105 -38.68 -4.74 -12.08
CA LEU A 105 -38.72 -5.65 -13.22
C LEU A 105 -39.97 -6.53 -13.14
N PRO A 106 -40.63 -6.76 -14.30
CA PRO A 106 -41.71 -7.72 -14.34
C PRO A 106 -41.21 -9.13 -13.95
N PRO A 107 -42.07 -9.95 -13.33
CA PRO A 107 -41.69 -11.30 -12.95
C PRO A 107 -41.31 -12.12 -14.19
N ASP A 108 -40.32 -13.01 -14.06
CA ASP A 108 -39.92 -13.89 -15.15
C ASP A 108 -40.97 -14.99 -15.36
N LEU A 109 -41.89 -14.74 -16.29
CA LEU A 109 -42.99 -15.63 -16.64
C LEU A 109 -42.52 -16.94 -17.28
N ILE A 110 -41.35 -16.93 -17.92
CA ILE A 110 -40.78 -18.09 -18.63
C ILE A 110 -39.87 -18.91 -17.70
N ARG A 111 -39.53 -18.37 -16.52
CA ARG A 111 -38.61 -18.95 -15.52
C ARG A 111 -37.30 -19.42 -16.17
N ARG A 112 -36.65 -18.53 -16.92
CA ARG A 112 -35.39 -18.85 -17.60
C ARG A 112 -34.30 -19.11 -16.57
N LYS A 113 -33.90 -20.38 -16.48
CA LYS A 113 -32.73 -20.80 -15.71
C LYS A 113 -31.48 -20.55 -16.55
N PHE A 114 -30.92 -19.35 -16.44
CA PHE A 114 -29.59 -19.07 -16.98
C PHE A 114 -28.57 -19.73 -16.05
N PHE A 115 -28.16 -20.96 -16.38
CA PHE A 115 -27.08 -21.66 -15.73
C PHE A 115 -26.02 -21.95 -16.80
N SER A 116 -24.78 -21.48 -16.61
CA SER A 116 -23.64 -21.87 -17.42
C SER A 116 -22.75 -22.80 -16.61
N LEU A 117 -22.36 -23.94 -17.20
CA LEU A 117 -21.46 -24.90 -16.57
C LEU A 117 -20.00 -24.42 -16.57
N GLU A 118 -19.66 -23.46 -17.43
CA GLU A 118 -18.34 -22.85 -17.50
C GLU A 118 -18.44 -21.31 -17.49
N PRO A 119 -17.43 -20.63 -16.90
CA PRO A 119 -17.39 -19.18 -16.75
C PRO A 119 -17.12 -18.41 -18.05
#